data_AF-A0A1D3EIW0-F1
#
_entry.id   AF-A0A1D3EIW0-F1
#
_cell.length_a   1.000
_cell.length_b   1.000
_cell.length_c   1.000
_cell.angle_alpha   90.00
_cell.angle_beta   90.00
_cell.angle_gamma   90.00
#
_symmetry.space_group_name_H-M   'P 1'
#
loop_
_entity.id
_entity.type
_entity.pdbx_description
1 polymer ?
#
loop_
_entity_poly.entity_id
_entity_poly.type
_entity_poly.pdbx_seq_one_letter_code
_entity_poly.pdbx_strand_id
1 'polypeptide(L)'
;MAQHVFLPRFPFIDIDRIRWVRAGLKAFKHYIRENGLPDLIHAHCMNYAGILAQKISEKYGIPYVLTEHSSTITRGLIRHHQWQPMEKAAAPASARLAVSRHFAHVLQHKYGCEWQYLPNIPGGIFKQTFE
;
A
#
# COMPACT_ATOMS: atom_id res chain seq x y z
N MET A 1 5.09 30.28 -2.35
CA MET A 1 5.22 29.99 -0.89
C MET A 1 4.16 28.96 -0.51
N ALA A 2 4.55 27.69 -0.34
CA ALA A 2 3.64 26.67 0.15
C ALA A 2 3.61 26.77 1.69
N GLN A 3 2.52 27.31 2.24
CA GLN A 3 2.32 27.28 3.69
C GLN A 3 2.15 25.82 4.12
N HIS A 4 3.07 25.34 4.96
CA HIS A 4 2.93 24.07 5.65
C HIS A 4 1.79 24.21 6.66
N VAL A 5 0.57 23.84 6.25
CA VAL A 5 -0.57 23.76 7.17
C VAL A 5 -0.35 22.56 8.07
N PHE A 6 0.14 22.80 9.28
CA PHE A 6 0.16 21.81 10.36
C PHE A 6 -1.28 21.60 10.84
N LEU A 7 -1.88 20.48 10.46
CA LEU A 7 -3.18 20.08 10.99
C LEU A 7 -2.95 19.10 12.15
N PRO A 8 -3.59 19.30 13.31
CA PRO A 8 -3.54 18.32 14.39
C PRO A 8 -4.13 16.99 13.89
N ARG A 9 -3.49 15.88 14.27
CA ARG A 9 -3.96 14.53 13.90
C ARG A 9 -5.35 14.31 14.51
N PHE A 10 -6.39 14.33 13.68
CA PHE A 10 -7.73 13.98 14.13
C PHE A 10 -7.81 12.47 14.44
N PRO A 11 -8.32 12.07 15.61
CA PRO A 11 -8.27 10.67 16.04
C PRO A 11 -9.28 9.76 15.33
N PHE A 12 -10.28 10.31 14.65
CA PHE A 12 -11.40 9.55 14.06
C PHE A 12 -11.45 9.58 12.52
N ILE A 13 -10.75 10.54 11.90
CA ILE A 13 -10.72 10.71 10.45
C ILE A 13 -9.26 10.83 10.01
N ASP A 14 -8.82 9.92 9.13
CA ASP A 14 -7.49 10.02 8.52
C ASP A 14 -7.47 11.04 7.39
N ILE A 15 -7.51 12.32 7.76
CA ILE A 15 -7.43 13.45 6.81
C ILE A 15 -6.15 13.33 5.95
N ASP A 16 -5.04 12.92 6.54
CA ASP A 16 -3.77 12.76 5.84
C ASP A 16 -3.85 11.70 4.74
N ARG A 17 -4.44 10.53 5.04
CA ARG A 17 -4.68 9.50 4.02
C ARG A 17 -5.60 9.99 2.92
N ILE A 18 -6.71 10.65 3.27
CA ILE A 18 -7.65 11.19 2.28
C ILE A 18 -6.94 12.18 1.34
N ARG A 19 -6.14 13.10 1.89
CA ARG A 19 -5.38 14.07 1.10
C ARG A 19 -4.32 13.39 0.24
N TRP A 20 -3.58 12.43 0.80
CA TRP A 20 -2.55 11.68 0.10
C TRP A 20 -3.14 10.90 -1.08
N VAL A 21 -4.25 10.19 -0.88
CA VAL A 21 -4.95 9.45 -1.95
C VAL A 21 -5.47 10.41 -3.03
N ARG A 22 -6.02 11.57 -2.66
CA ARG A 22 -6.44 12.59 -3.65
C ARG A 22 -5.27 13.14 -4.46
N ALA A 23 -4.12 13.36 -3.81
CA ALA A 23 -2.90 13.78 -4.50
C ALA A 23 -2.39 12.68 -5.43
N GLY A 24 -2.37 11.42 -4.98
CA GLY A 24 -2.01 10.26 -5.79
C GLY A 24 -2.89 10.09 -7.03
N LEU A 25 -4.21 10.28 -6.91
CA LEU A 25 -5.11 10.26 -8.07
C LEU A 25 -4.81 11.39 -9.08
N LYS A 26 -4.40 12.58 -8.60
CA LYS A 26 -3.97 13.67 -9.48
C LYS A 26 -2.63 13.35 -10.16
N ALA A 27 -1.68 12.80 -9.42
CA ALA A 27 -0.39 12.38 -9.97
C ALA A 27 -0.57 11.26 -11.00
N PHE A 28 -1.43 10.28 -10.74
CA PHE A 28 -1.74 9.22 -11.69
C PHE A 28 -2.39 9.77 -12.98
N LYS A 29 -3.31 10.73 -12.87
CA LYS A 29 -3.86 11.43 -14.04
C LYS A 29 -2.78 12.14 -14.87
N HIS A 30 -1.73 12.64 -14.24
CA HIS A 30 -0.62 13.23 -14.97
C HIS A 30 0.24 12.17 -15.64
N TYR A 31 0.58 11.10 -14.91
CA TYR A 31 1.32 9.95 -15.43
C TYR A 31 0.68 9.39 -16.71
N ILE A 32 -0.64 9.16 -16.70
CA ILE A 32 -1.33 8.59 -17.87
C ILE A 32 -1.35 9.50 -19.10
N ARG A 33 -1.21 10.83 -18.91
CA ARG A 33 -1.10 11.76 -20.04
C ARG A 33 0.26 11.66 -20.74
N GLU A 34 1.30 11.30 -20.00
CA GLU A 34 2.67 11.25 -20.50
C GLU A 34 3.08 9.84 -20.94
N ASN A 35 2.56 8.81 -20.27
CA ASN A 35 3.01 7.43 -20.41
C ASN A 35 1.90 6.47 -20.88
N GLY A 36 0.64 6.92 -20.96
CA GLY A 36 -0.50 6.06 -21.22
C GLY A 36 -0.97 5.27 -19.98
N LEU A 37 -1.91 4.36 -20.18
CA LEU A 37 -2.40 3.48 -19.11
C LEU A 37 -1.38 2.36 -18.87
N PRO A 38 -0.96 2.12 -17.61
CA PRO A 38 -0.13 0.97 -17.29
C PRO A 38 -0.97 -0.30 -17.25
N ASP A 39 -0.33 -1.44 -17.54
CA ASP A 39 -0.97 -2.76 -17.48
C ASP A 39 -1.17 -3.26 -16.03
N LEU A 40 -0.36 -2.78 -15.09
CA LEU A 40 -0.36 -3.23 -13.69
C LEU A 40 0.08 -2.11 -12.75
N ILE A 41 -0.49 -2.08 -11.54
CA ILE A 41 -0.02 -1.24 -10.44
C ILE A 41 0.57 -2.11 -9.34
N HIS A 42 1.76 -1.76 -8.86
CA HIS A 42 2.38 -2.42 -7.71
C HIS A 42 2.40 -1.47 -6.51
N ALA A 43 1.53 -1.73 -5.53
CA ALA A 43 1.45 -0.97 -4.29
C ALA A 43 2.39 -1.56 -3.21
N HIS A 44 3.23 -0.73 -2.60
CA HIS A 44 4.23 -1.16 -1.60
C HIS A 44 3.82 -0.91 -0.13
N CYS A 45 2.56 -0.55 0.13
CA CYS A 45 1.99 -0.47 1.48
C CYS A 45 0.46 -0.46 1.43
N MET A 46 -0.22 -1.07 2.39
CA MET A 46 -1.68 -1.18 2.36
C MET A 46 -2.38 0.15 2.68
N ASN A 47 -2.01 0.79 3.80
CA ASN A 47 -2.78 1.92 4.36
C ASN A 47 -2.78 3.17 3.45
N TYR A 48 -1.89 3.27 2.46
CA TYR A 48 -1.87 4.40 1.53
C TYR A 48 -1.90 3.91 0.08
N ALA A 49 -0.83 3.25 -0.36
CA ALA A 49 -0.68 2.85 -1.75
C ALA A 49 -1.72 1.80 -2.17
N GLY A 50 -2.07 0.86 -1.31
CA GLY A 50 -3.11 -0.15 -1.57
C GLY A 50 -4.47 0.48 -1.78
N ILE A 51 -4.87 1.42 -0.92
CA ILE A 51 -6.14 2.15 -1.06
C ILE A 51 -6.15 3.04 -2.31
N LEU A 52 -5.02 3.66 -2.66
CA LEU A 52 -4.90 4.40 -3.92
C LEU A 52 -5.01 3.45 -5.13
N ALA A 53 -4.31 2.33 -5.11
CA ALA A 53 -4.32 1.33 -6.18
C ALA A 53 -5.73 0.75 -6.40
N GLN A 54 -6.45 0.44 -5.32
CA GLN A 54 -7.85 0.02 -5.38
C GLN A 54 -8.72 1.06 -6.09
N LYS A 55 -8.59 2.36 -5.74
CA LYS A 55 -9.35 3.43 -6.40
C LYS A 55 -8.98 3.65 -7.87
N ILE A 56 -7.71 3.46 -8.22
CA ILE A 56 -7.27 3.53 -9.61
C ILE A 56 -7.85 2.33 -10.37
N SER A 57 -7.79 1.13 -9.79
CA SER A 57 -8.34 -0.10 -10.35
C SER A 57 -9.84 0.02 -10.62
N GLU A 58 -10.63 0.46 -9.63
CA GLU A 58 -12.07 0.71 -9.77
C GLU A 58 -12.40 1.68 -10.91
N LYS A 59 -11.54 2.67 -11.16
CA LYS A 59 -11.79 3.71 -12.13
C LYS A 59 -11.34 3.38 -13.55
N TYR A 60 -10.21 2.69 -13.68
CA TYR A 60 -9.51 2.49 -14.96
C TYR A 60 -9.45 1.01 -15.38
N GLY A 61 -9.94 0.08 -14.54
CA GLY A 61 -9.89 -1.36 -14.80
C GLY A 61 -8.49 -1.98 -14.69
N ILE A 62 -7.50 -1.24 -14.16
CA ILE A 62 -6.11 -1.71 -14.08
C ILE A 62 -5.97 -2.66 -12.88
N PRO A 63 -5.47 -3.89 -13.06
CA PRO A 63 -5.19 -4.79 -11.95
C PRO A 63 -4.06 -4.23 -11.06
N TYR A 64 -4.01 -4.70 -9.81
CA TYR A 64 -2.94 -4.29 -8.91
C TYR A 64 -2.50 -5.42 -7.99
N VAL A 65 -1.22 -5.38 -7.66
CA VAL A 65 -0.61 -6.25 -6.65
C VAL A 65 -0.16 -5.40 -5.47
N LEU A 66 -0.19 -6.00 -4.29
CA LEU A 66 0.26 -5.37 -3.06
C LEU A 66 1.47 -6.12 -2.52
N THR A 67 2.50 -5.41 -2.11
CA THR A 67 3.53 -5.93 -1.21
C THR A 67 3.54 -5.13 0.08
N GLU A 68 3.33 -5.79 1.20
CA GLU A 68 3.34 -5.15 2.51
C GLU A 68 4.71 -5.32 3.18
N HIS A 69 5.24 -4.19 3.63
CA HIS A 69 6.55 -4.06 4.29
C HIS A 69 6.43 -3.59 5.74
N SER A 70 5.31 -2.98 6.11
CA SER A 70 5.18 -2.22 7.35
C SER A 70 4.89 -3.10 8.57
N SER A 71 5.80 -3.06 9.54
CA SER A 71 5.58 -3.65 10.86
C SER A 71 4.52 -2.92 11.71
N THR A 72 3.92 -1.82 11.22
CA THR A 72 2.85 -1.13 11.97
C THR A 72 1.65 -2.05 12.20
N ILE A 73 1.38 -2.95 11.25
CA ILE A 73 0.32 -3.96 11.35
C ILE A 73 0.65 -4.97 12.45
N THR A 74 1.87 -5.52 12.47
CA THR A 74 2.28 -6.51 13.47
C THR A 74 2.32 -5.93 14.88
N ARG A 75 2.68 -4.66 15.01
CA ARG A 75 2.75 -3.94 16.30
C ARG A 75 1.40 -3.44 16.81
N GLY A 76 0.29 -3.70 16.11
CA GLY A 76 -1.04 -3.25 16.53
C GLY A 76 -1.21 -1.73 16.52
N LEU A 77 -0.43 -1.01 15.70
CA LEU A 77 -0.46 0.46 15.63
C LEU A 77 -1.51 0.99 14.64
N ILE A 78 -2.23 0.09 13.96
CA ILE A 78 -3.33 0.43 13.06
C ILE A 78 -4.58 0.70 13.90
N ARG A 79 -5.12 1.91 13.76
CA ARG A 79 -6.33 2.33 14.46
C ARG A 79 -7.55 1.58 13.90
N HIS A 80 -8.56 1.34 14.73
CA HIS A 80 -9.75 0.58 14.33
C HIS A 80 -10.39 1.08 13.02
N HIS A 81 -10.55 2.40 12.86
CA HIS A 81 -11.14 3.01 11.66
C HIS A 81 -10.28 2.90 10.38
N GLN A 82 -9.01 2.52 10.50
CA GLN A 82 -8.10 2.33 9.35
C GLN A 82 -8.31 0.96 8.68
N TRP A 83 -8.80 -0.03 9.43
CA TRP A 83 -8.95 -1.41 8.94
C TRP A 83 -9.94 -1.52 7.79
N GLN A 84 -11.13 -0.97 7.92
CA GLN A 84 -12.18 -1.13 6.90
C GLN A 84 -11.72 -0.65 5.50
N PRO A 85 -11.09 0.54 5.33
CA PRO A 85 -10.49 0.91 4.04
C PRO A 85 -9.39 -0.04 3.57
N MET A 86 -8.54 -0.52 4.48
CA MET A 86 -7.44 -1.43 4.17
C MET A 86 -7.94 -2.81 3.71
N GLU A 87 -8.98 -3.35 4.35
CA GLU A 87 -9.61 -4.62 3.96
C GLU A 87 -10.29 -4.53 2.60
N LYS A 88 -11.01 -3.43 2.33
CA LYS A 88 -11.61 -3.15 1.01
C LYS A 88 -10.58 -3.04 -0.10
N ALA A 89 -9.37 -2.57 0.21
CA ALA A 89 -8.25 -2.55 -0.71
C ALA A 89 -7.48 -3.88 -0.78
N ALA A 90 -7.57 -4.73 0.24
CA ALA A 90 -6.93 -6.05 0.21
C ALA A 90 -7.70 -7.03 -0.68
N ALA A 91 -9.03 -7.03 -0.57
CA ALA A 91 -9.88 -8.07 -1.13
C ALA A 91 -9.80 -8.18 -2.67
N PRO A 92 -9.88 -7.08 -3.46
CA PRO A 92 -9.85 -7.18 -4.93
C PRO A 92 -8.43 -7.13 -5.52
N ALA A 93 -7.38 -7.09 -4.69
CA ALA A 93 -6.01 -7.13 -5.19
C ALA A 93 -5.75 -8.46 -5.91
N SER A 94 -5.08 -8.41 -7.07
CA SER A 94 -4.74 -9.58 -7.86
C SER A 94 -3.72 -10.49 -7.14
N ALA A 95 -2.83 -9.89 -6.35
CA ALA A 95 -1.95 -10.61 -5.44
C ALA A 95 -1.67 -9.76 -4.19
N ARG A 96 -1.45 -10.44 -3.06
CA ARG A 96 -1.05 -9.85 -1.78
C ARG A 96 0.23 -10.54 -1.33
N LEU A 97 1.29 -9.77 -1.20
CA LEU A 97 2.65 -10.26 -0.98
C LEU A 97 3.16 -9.72 0.36
N ALA A 98 3.90 -10.54 1.08
CA ALA A 98 4.53 -10.21 2.33
C ALA A 98 6.04 -10.49 2.26
N VAL A 99 6.84 -9.60 2.84
CA VAL A 99 8.30 -9.68 2.76
C VAL A 99 8.95 -10.76 3.64
N SER A 100 8.17 -11.42 4.49
CA SER A 100 8.62 -12.58 5.26
C SER A 100 7.50 -13.59 5.41
N ARG A 101 7.86 -14.87 5.56
CA ARG A 101 6.88 -15.96 5.78
C ARG A 101 6.06 -15.72 7.04
N HIS A 102 6.72 -15.36 8.14
CA HIS A 102 6.03 -15.01 9.37
C HIS A 102 5.03 -13.86 9.17
N PHE A 103 5.43 -12.83 8.41
CA PHE A 103 4.55 -11.70 8.16
C PHE A 103 3.36 -12.08 7.27
N ALA A 104 3.55 -12.96 6.29
CA ALA A 104 2.45 -13.51 5.50
C ALA A 104 1.37 -14.14 6.39
N HIS A 105 1.75 -14.96 7.38
CA HIS A 105 0.81 -15.56 8.33
C HIS A 105 0.08 -14.52 9.18
N VAL A 106 0.80 -13.50 9.67
CA VAL A 106 0.18 -12.41 10.44
C VAL A 106 -0.83 -11.65 9.59
N LEU A 107 -0.48 -11.33 8.35
CA LEU A 107 -1.36 -10.60 7.42
C LEU A 107 -2.58 -11.45 7.05
N GLN A 108 -2.40 -12.75 6.81
CA GLN A 108 -3.52 -13.66 6.56
C GLN A 108 -4.50 -13.68 7.72
N HIS A 109 -4.02 -13.77 8.97
CA HIS A 109 -4.89 -13.71 10.15
C HIS A 109 -5.59 -12.35 10.28
N LYS A 110 -4.89 -11.24 9.98
CA LYS A 110 -5.45 -9.89 10.14
C LYS A 110 -6.47 -9.52 9.06
N TYR A 111 -6.27 -9.97 7.82
CA TYR A 111 -7.12 -9.60 6.68
C TYR A 111 -8.11 -10.69 6.26
N GLY A 112 -7.96 -11.92 6.72
CA GLY A 112 -8.84 -13.03 6.34
C GLY A 112 -8.70 -13.47 4.87
N CYS A 113 -7.62 -13.11 4.20
CA CYS A 113 -7.34 -13.48 2.81
C CYS A 113 -5.90 -14.02 2.67
N GLU A 114 -5.62 -14.75 1.60
CA GLU A 114 -4.29 -15.33 1.38
C GLU A 114 -3.23 -14.25 1.09
N TRP A 115 -2.05 -14.41 1.70
CA TRP A 115 -0.85 -13.62 1.46
C TRP A 115 0.32 -14.52 1.09
N GLN A 116 0.97 -14.21 -0.03
CA GLN A 116 2.11 -14.96 -0.53
C GLN A 116 3.42 -14.36 -0.03
N TYR A 117 4.45 -15.18 0.11
CA TYR A 117 5.78 -14.71 0.51
C TYR A 117 6.59 -14.27 -0.71
N LEU A 118 7.04 -13.01 -0.71
CA LEU A 118 8.02 -12.47 -1.66
C LEU A 118 9.09 -11.71 -0.87
N PRO A 119 10.30 -12.27 -0.68
CA PRO A 119 11.36 -11.57 0.04
C PRO A 119 11.83 -10.31 -0.70
N ASN A 120 12.48 -9.42 0.05
CA ASN A 120 13.28 -8.37 -0.57
C ASN A 120 14.36 -8.99 -1.46
N ILE A 121 14.63 -8.33 -2.60
CA ILE A 121 15.75 -8.68 -3.47
C ILE A 121 16.91 -7.77 -3.05
N PRO A 122 17.86 -8.24 -2.23
CA PRO A 122 18.99 -7.42 -1.87
C PRO A 122 19.92 -7.29 -3.08
N GLY A 123 20.58 -6.14 -3.20
CA GLY A 123 21.61 -5.91 -4.21
C GLY A 123 22.76 -6.93 -4.09
N GLY A 124 23.53 -7.10 -5.16
CA GLY A 124 24.61 -8.10 -5.22
C GLY A 124 25.64 -7.99 -4.08
N ILE A 125 25.87 -6.78 -3.57
CA ILE A 125 26.78 -6.52 -2.44
C ILE A 125 26.40 -7.29 -1.17
N PHE A 126 25.12 -7.56 -0.94
CA PHE A 126 24.65 -8.31 0.24
C PHE A 126 24.79 -9.83 0.10
N LYS A 127 25.27 -10.31 -1.06
CA LYS A 127 25.62 -11.72 -1.27
C LYS A 127 27.10 -12.01 -0.99
N GLN A 128 27.91 -10.96 -0.81
CA GLN A 128 29.33 -11.08 -0.56
C GLN A 128 29.58 -11.33 0.92
N THR A 129 30.64 -12.08 1.24
CA THR A 129 31.11 -12.26 2.60
C THR A 129 31.73 -10.94 3.08
N PHE A 130 31.51 -10.57 4.35
CA PHE A 130 32.25 -9.46 4.94
C PHE A 130 33.70 -9.93 5.17
N GLU A 131 34.65 -9.33 4.45
CA GLU A 131 36.10 -9.47 4.69
C GLU A 131 36.55 -8.59 5.87
#